data_AF-A0A8S8XV79-F1
#
_entry.id   AF-A0A8S8XV79-F1
#
_cell.length_a   1.000
_cell.length_b   1.000
_cell.length_c   1.000
_cell.angle_alpha   90.00
_cell.angle_beta   90.00
_cell.angle_gamma   90.00
#
_symmetry.space_group_name_H-M   'P 1'
#
loop_
_entity.id
_entity.type
_entity.pdbx_description
1 polymer ?
#
loop_
_entity_poly.entity_id
_entity_poly.type
_entity_poly.pdbx_seq_one_letter_code
_entity_poly.pdbx_strand_id
1 'polypeptide(L)' 'MDLPELKRLERRDVDMHLTWSDGTEHEITYDDLRHACPCAKCAPQRNDDESSKVCAEP' A
#
# COMPACT_ATOMS: atom_id res chain seq x y z
N MET A 1 -19.80 6.38 7.15
CA MET A 1 -18.73 5.69 6.40
C MET A 1 -17.76 5.21 7.44
N ASP A 2 -17.83 3.93 7.76
CA ASP A 2 -16.99 3.31 8.79
C ASP A 2 -15.66 2.95 8.11
N LEU A 3 -14.55 3.50 8.60
CA LEU A 3 -13.22 3.11 8.13
C LEU A 3 -12.85 1.86 8.92
N PRO A 4 -12.63 0.70 8.27
CA PRO A 4 -12.32 -0.53 8.99
C PRO A 4 -11.03 -0.34 9.80
N GLU A 5 -10.97 -0.91 11.00
CA GLU A 5 -9.72 -0.86 11.77
C GLU A 5 -8.72 -1.87 11.23
N LEU A 6 -7.44 -1.48 11.14
CA LEU A 6 -6.36 -2.39 10.81
C LEU A 6 -6.12 -3.35 11.98
N LYS A 7 -6.38 -4.64 11.79
CA LYS A 7 -6.20 -5.66 12.84
C LYS A 7 -4.80 -6.24 12.86
N ARG A 8 -4.16 -6.40 11.69
CA ARG A 8 -2.84 -7.03 11.58
C ARG A 8 -1.99 -6.35 10.52
N LEU A 9 -0.70 -6.22 10.80
CA LEU A 9 0.30 -5.73 9.87
C LEU A 9 1.55 -6.60 10.00
N GLU A 10 1.92 -7.25 8.91
CA GLU A 10 3.07 -8.14 8.82
C GLU A 10 4.08 -7.57 7.84
N ARG A 11 5.27 -7.25 8.34
CA ARG A 11 6.37 -6.75 7.50
C ARG A 11 7.22 -7.92 7.06
N ARG A 12 7.31 -8.15 5.75
CA ARG A 12 8.21 -9.12 5.13
C ARG A 12 9.48 -8.41 4.66
N ASP A 13 10.34 -9.15 3.96
CA ASP A 13 11.62 -8.63 3.46
C ASP A 13 11.41 -7.69 2.25
N VAL A 14 10.41 -7.97 1.42
CA VAL A 14 10.15 -7.25 0.15
C VAL A 14 8.79 -6.53 0.13
N ASP A 15 7.87 -6.94 1.00
CA ASP A 15 6.47 -6.49 1.02
C ASP A 15 5.90 -6.40 2.45
N MET A 16 4.68 -5.89 2.55
CA MET A 16 3.91 -5.80 3.78
C MET A 16 2.50 -6.33 3.55
N HIS A 17 2.04 -7.20 4.45
CA HIS A 17 0.69 -7.75 4.43
C HIS A 17 -0.16 -7.10 5.53
N LEU A 18 -1.35 -6.62 5.17
CA LEU A 18 -2.28 -5.92 6.04
C LEU A 18 -3.60 -6.69 6.11
N THR A 19 -4.11 -6.92 7.30
CA THR A 19 -5.43 -7.53 7.53
C THR A 19 -6.32 -6.54 8.26
N TRP A 20 -7.48 -6.26 7.68
CA TRP A 20 -8.48 -5.34 8.21
C TRP A 20 -9.58 -6.07 8.97
N SER A 21 -10.30 -5.33 9.81
CA SER A 21 -11.41 -5.86 10.63
C SER A 21 -12.57 -6.41 9.81
N ASP A 22 -12.70 -5.98 8.56
CA ASP A 22 -13.72 -6.42 7.61
C ASP A 22 -13.40 -7.77 6.96
N GLY A 23 -12.18 -8.29 7.18
CA GLY A 23 -11.68 -9.49 6.52
C GLY A 23 -10.88 -9.20 5.24
N THR A 24 -10.81 -7.93 4.82
CA THR A 24 -9.98 -7.53 3.68
C THR A 24 -8.50 -7.69 4.00
N GLU A 25 -7.78 -8.29 3.06
CA GLU A 25 -6.34 -8.48 3.12
C GLU A 25 -5.69 -7.72 1.96
N HIS A 26 -4.62 -6.97 2.27
CA HIS A 26 -3.85 -6.24 1.26
C HIS A 26 -2.38 -6.58 1.37
N GLU A 27 -1.77 -6.86 0.22
CA GLU A 27 -0.33 -7.01 0.08
C GLU A 27 0.22 -5.76 -0.64
N ILE A 28 1.17 -5.09 -0.02
CA ILE A 28 1.77 -3.85 -0.54
C ILE A 28 3.28 -4.00 -0.53
N THR A 29 3.91 -3.86 -1.70
CA THR A 29 5.38 -3.94 -1.81
C THR A 29 6.03 -2.63 -1.34
N TYR A 30 7.29 -2.72 -0.89
CA TYR A 30 8.03 -1.51 -0.52
C TYR A 30 8.30 -0.56 -1.70
N ASP A 31 8.24 -1.08 -2.91
CA ASP A 31 8.35 -0.32 -4.13
C ASP A 31 7.11 0.55 -4.34
N ASP A 32 5.91 -0.06 -4.26
CA ASP A 32 4.63 0.64 -4.35
C ASP A 32 4.49 1.72 -3.26
N LEU A 33 4.89 1.43 -2.01
CA LEU A 33 4.89 2.43 -0.93
C LEU A 33 5.76 3.65 -1.24
N ARG A 34 6.91 3.47 -1.91
CA ARG A 34 7.78 4.59 -2.31
C ARG A 34 7.13 5.38 -3.45
N HIS A 35 6.47 4.71 -4.38
CA HIS A 35 5.74 5.35 -5.47
C HIS A 35 4.50 6.12 -4.98
N ALA A 36 3.83 5.65 -3.92
CA ALA A 36 2.71 6.35 -3.31
C ALA A 36 3.14 7.45 -2.32
N CYS A 37 4.40 7.45 -1.86
CA CYS A 37 4.84 8.34 -0.78
C CYS A 37 4.83 9.83 -1.19
N PRO A 38 4.08 10.71 -0.51
CA PRO A 38 4.00 12.13 -0.84
C PRO A 38 5.23 12.96 -0.43
N CYS A 39 6.29 12.31 0.07
CA CYS A 39 7.47 13.03 0.52
C CYS A 39 8.33 13.53 -0.66
N ALA A 40 9.02 14.65 -0.46
CA ALA A 40 9.90 15.25 -1.47
C ALA A 40 11.04 14.32 -1.92
N LYS A 41 11.40 13.33 -1.09
CA LYS A 41 12.47 12.36 -1.38
C LYS A 41 12.04 11.31 -2.40
N CYS A 42 10.78 10.89 -2.36
CA CYS A 42 10.22 9.88 -3.27
C CYS A 42 9.51 10.50 -4.48
N ALA A 43 9.25 11.82 -4.45
CA ALA A 43 8.69 12.59 -5.55
C ALA A 43 9.23 12.25 -6.97
N PRO A 44 10.55 12.10 -7.21
CA PRO A 44 11.07 11.76 -8.54
C PRO A 44 10.72 10.35 -9.02
N GLN A 45 10.46 9.40 -8.12
CA GLN A 45 10.15 8.00 -8.48
C GLN A 45 8.68 7.81 -8.87
N ARG A 46 7.79 8.72 -8.46
CA ARG A 46 6.34 8.63 -8.72
C ARG A 46 5.92 8.88 -10.16
N ASN A 47 6.80 9.51 -10.95
CA ASN A 47 6.47 9.99 -12.29
C ASN A 47 6.68 8.92 -13.38
N ASP A 48 7.22 7.75 -13.04
CA ASP A 48 7.71 6.79 -14.04
C ASP A 48 6.79 5.58 -14.29
N ASP A 49 5.78 5.30 -13.46
CA ASP A 49 5.14 3.99 -13.55
C ASP A 49 3.61 3.99 -13.36
N GLU A 50 2.93 3.37 -14.33
CA GLU A 50 1.48 3.20 -14.47
C GLU A 50 0.88 2.21 -13.44
N SER A 51 1.61 1.86 -12.38
CA SER A 51 1.18 0.86 -11.39
C SER A 51 0.37 1.43 -10.23
N SER A 52 -0.30 2.58 -10.39
CA SER A 52 -1.20 3.11 -9.35
C SER A 52 -2.59 2.43 -9.31
N LYS A 53 -2.77 1.23 -9.89
CA LYS A 53 -4.11 0.64 -10.08
C LYS A 53 -4.49 -0.51 -9.14
N VAL A 54 -3.62 -1.01 -8.25
CA VAL A 54 -4.01 -2.15 -7.39
C VAL A 54 -4.62 -1.74 -6.03
N CYS A 55 -4.69 -0.45 -5.72
CA CYS A 55 -5.34 0.04 -4.48
C CYS A 55 -6.84 0.35 -4.63
N ALA A 56 -7.45 0.07 -5.78
CA ALA A 56 -8.90 0.07 -5.93
C ALA A 56 -9.32 -1.36 -6.31
N GLU A 57 -10.15 -1.92 -5.44
CA GLU A 57 -10.80 -3.23 -5.42
C GLU A 57 -11.39 -3.67 -6.78
N PRO A 58 -11.83 -4.93 -6.94
CA PRO A 58 -12.92 -5.19 -7.89
C PRO A 58 -14.22 -4.48 -7.49
#